data_AF-A0A0F0GVU9-F1
#
_entry.id   AF-A0A0F0GVU9-F1
#
_cell.length_a   1.000
_cell.length_b   1.000
_cell.length_c   1.000
_cell.angle_alpha   90.00
_cell.angle_beta   90.00
_cell.angle_gamma   90.00
#
_symmetry.space_group_name_H-M   'P 1'
#
loop_
_entity.id
_entity.type
_entity.pdbx_description
1 polymer ?
#
loop_
_entity_poly.entity_id
_entity_poly.type
_entity_poly.pdbx_seq_one_letter_code
_entity_poly.pdbx_strand_id
1 'polypeptide(L)'
;MNIEEKLRGALDTPAPPPTTTLDHVLRRGRRRVFAQRAGAVLGVFAVVAGIGVGATTLNLAAPQSPAGGGDPDLGPAVVVHNLDWPRVNLPRRTLLDPKSPEIACGGWRAPTVGKERLSNDKMRAWRSRIADLVPSALVDSSLVEDVADVFKVEIRDSVGAGTVRLAVGSFTGSPVAAADDAVWAAGTCDPPLRSVDSDGTVYQLNDARTNVPEQSTIQVLYVFRPDGKVFRVEQLNAGVNSAGRVTRPTLPLTEAEFASLGPAIAGVA
;
A
#
# COMPACT_ATOMS: atom_id res chain seq x y z
N MET A 1 -54.88 -21.94 27.01
CA MET A 1 -53.92 -22.91 26.44
C MET A 1 -52.64 -22.13 26.14
N ASN A 2 -51.56 -22.37 26.89
CA ASN A 2 -50.41 -21.47 26.98
C ASN A 2 -49.38 -21.73 25.86
N ILE A 3 -48.86 -20.68 25.24
CA ILE A 3 -47.91 -20.76 24.11
C ILE A 3 -46.54 -21.32 24.57
N GLU A 4 -46.16 -21.12 25.83
CA GLU A 4 -44.91 -21.64 26.39
C GLU A 4 -44.84 -23.17 26.42
N GLU A 5 -45.95 -23.87 26.67
CA GLU A 5 -45.98 -25.34 26.66
C GLU A 5 -45.79 -25.91 25.26
N LYS A 6 -46.33 -25.24 24.23
CA LYS A 6 -46.13 -25.64 22.84
C LYS A 6 -44.68 -25.46 22.36
N LEU A 7 -43.97 -24.45 22.89
CA LEU A 7 -42.58 -24.20 22.52
C LEU A 7 -41.61 -25.16 23.24
N ARG A 8 -41.87 -25.53 24.50
CA ARG A 8 -41.05 -26.55 25.19
C ARG A 8 -41.17 -27.92 24.55
N GLY A 9 -42.38 -28.34 24.14
CA GLY A 9 -42.58 -29.63 23.48
C GLY A 9 -41.90 -29.75 22.10
N ALA A 10 -41.62 -28.64 21.42
CA ALA A 10 -40.97 -28.65 20.11
C ALA A 10 -39.44 -28.77 20.19
N LEU A 11 -38.83 -28.44 21.34
CA LEU A 11 -37.36 -28.49 21.51
C LEU A 11 -36.82 -29.83 22.00
N ASP A 12 -37.66 -30.75 22.48
CA ASP A 12 -37.24 -32.07 22.99
C ASP A 12 -37.06 -33.14 21.88
N THR A 13 -36.95 -32.73 20.62
CA THR A 13 -36.62 -33.68 19.54
C THR A 13 -35.10 -33.87 19.47
N PRO A 14 -34.59 -35.11 19.59
CA PRO A 14 -33.16 -35.37 19.50
C PRO A 14 -32.64 -34.92 18.13
N ALA A 15 -31.59 -34.11 18.13
CA ALA A 15 -31.01 -33.56 16.91
C ALA A 15 -30.66 -34.69 15.93
N PRO A 16 -31.02 -34.56 14.64
CA PRO A 16 -30.71 -35.58 13.66
C PRO A 16 -29.18 -35.77 13.57
N PRO A 17 -28.70 -37.02 13.44
CA PRO A 17 -27.28 -37.29 13.36
C PRO A 17 -26.66 -36.52 12.19
N PRO A 18 -25.48 -35.90 12.35
CA PRO A 18 -24.84 -35.13 11.30
C PRO A 18 -24.48 -36.05 10.13
N THR A 19 -25.23 -35.94 9.02
CA THR A 19 -25.03 -36.77 7.81
C THR A 19 -24.01 -36.20 6.84
N THR A 20 -23.48 -35.01 7.08
CA THR A 20 -22.49 -34.38 6.20
C THR A 20 -21.08 -34.68 6.68
N THR A 21 -20.47 -35.72 6.12
CA THR A 21 -19.05 -36.00 6.32
C THR A 21 -18.20 -34.93 5.63
N LEU A 22 -17.07 -34.58 6.25
CA LEU A 22 -16.11 -33.58 5.76
C LEU A 22 -15.69 -33.84 4.29
N ASP A 23 -15.56 -35.11 3.92
CA ASP A 23 -15.24 -35.53 2.56
C ASP A 23 -16.27 -35.08 1.52
N HIS A 24 -17.55 -35.02 1.91
CA HIS A 24 -18.60 -34.56 1.01
C HIS A 24 -18.49 -33.05 0.73
N VAL A 25 -18.07 -32.27 1.72
CA VAL A 25 -17.83 -30.82 1.59
C VAL A 25 -16.59 -30.56 0.74
N LEU A 26 -15.48 -31.27 1.00
CA LEU A 26 -14.23 -31.13 0.25
C LEU A 26 -14.39 -31.52 -1.22
N ARG A 27 -15.14 -32.59 -1.52
CA ARG A 27 -15.39 -33.03 -2.90
C ARG A 27 -16.27 -32.05 -3.68
N ARG A 28 -17.23 -31.39 -3.02
CA ARG A 28 -18.09 -30.36 -3.64
C ARG A 28 -17.34 -29.05 -3.89
N GLY A 29 -16.41 -28.68 -3.00
CA GLY A 29 -15.56 -27.50 -3.16
C GLY A 29 -14.60 -27.61 -4.36
N ARG A 30 -13.94 -28.76 -4.53
CA ARG A 30 -12.93 -28.97 -5.58
C ARG A 30 -13.47 -28.88 -7.01
N ARG A 31 -14.74 -29.23 -7.24
CA ARG A 31 -15.38 -29.13 -8.58
C ARG A 31 -15.72 -27.70 -9.00
N ARG A 32 -16.04 -26.79 -8.07
CA ARG A 32 -16.35 -25.39 -8.41
C ARG A 32 -15.11 -24.59 -8.82
N VAL A 33 -13.96 -24.88 -8.21
CA VAL A 33 -12.71 -24.15 -8.49
C VAL A 33 -12.17 -24.46 -9.89
N PHE A 34 -12.37 -25.69 -10.40
CA PHE A 34 -11.93 -26.04 -11.76
C PHE A 34 -12.76 -25.39 -12.88
N ALA A 35 -14.07 -25.24 -12.68
CA ALA A 35 -14.93 -24.58 -13.67
C ALA A 35 -14.64 -23.06 -13.79
N GLN A 36 -14.25 -22.41 -12.69
CA GLN A 36 -13.89 -20.98 -12.70
C GLN A 36 -12.54 -20.71 -13.38
N ARG A 37 -11.60 -21.66 -13.39
CA ARG A 37 -10.26 -21.46 -14.00
C ARG A 37 -10.20 -21.71 -15.51
N ALA A 38 -11.19 -22.37 -16.09
CA ALA A 38 -11.22 -22.64 -17.54
C ALA A 38 -11.82 -21.47 -18.38
N GLY A 39 -12.52 -20.52 -17.75
CA GLY A 39 -13.20 -19.42 -18.46
C GLY A 39 -12.36 -18.17 -18.73
N ALA A 40 -11.13 -18.08 -18.21
CA ALA A 40 -10.38 -16.82 -18.18
C ALA A 40 -9.29 -16.66 -19.26
N VAL A 41 -9.08 -17.64 -20.17
CA VAL A 41 -7.90 -17.66 -21.06
C VAL A 41 -8.22 -17.38 -22.54
N LEU A 42 -9.48 -17.14 -22.93
CA LEU A 42 -9.86 -16.93 -24.34
C LEU A 42 -10.50 -15.56 -24.66
N GLY A 43 -10.22 -14.53 -23.87
CA GLY A 43 -10.91 -13.22 -23.98
C GLY A 43 -10.03 -11.97 -24.07
N VAL A 44 -8.72 -12.07 -24.34
CA VAL A 44 -7.80 -10.92 -24.27
C VAL A 44 -7.26 -10.46 -25.64
N PHE A 45 -7.54 -11.17 -26.74
CA PHE A 45 -6.95 -10.85 -28.05
C PHE A 45 -7.81 -9.96 -28.98
N ALA A 46 -8.93 -9.40 -28.53
CA ALA A 46 -9.90 -8.76 -29.46
C ALA A 46 -10.30 -7.29 -29.18
N VAL A 47 -9.55 -6.52 -28.36
CA VAL A 47 -9.91 -5.11 -28.04
C VAL A 47 -8.78 -4.09 -28.29
N VAL A 48 -7.68 -4.46 -28.95
CA VAL A 48 -6.56 -3.52 -29.25
C VAL A 48 -6.63 -2.93 -30.68
N ALA A 49 -7.79 -2.97 -31.34
CA ALA A 49 -7.91 -2.56 -32.75
C ALA A 49 -8.75 -1.31 -33.01
N GLY A 50 -9.08 -0.48 -32.00
CA GLY A 50 -10.06 0.59 -32.28
C GLY A 50 -10.18 1.73 -31.29
N ILE A 51 -9.10 2.39 -30.90
CA ILE A 51 -9.14 3.84 -30.60
C ILE A 51 -7.85 4.48 -31.12
N GLY A 52 -7.91 4.94 -32.36
CA GLY A 52 -7.04 5.97 -32.90
C GLY A 52 -7.93 7.04 -33.51
N VAL A 53 -7.64 8.31 -33.17
CA VAL A 53 -7.88 9.57 -33.90
C VAL A 53 -8.30 10.65 -32.90
N GLY A 54 -7.44 11.65 -32.68
CA GLY A 54 -7.86 12.91 -32.08
C GLY A 54 -6.85 13.72 -31.26
N ALA A 55 -5.57 13.79 -31.62
CA ALA A 55 -4.68 14.89 -31.16
C ALA A 55 -3.40 14.99 -32.02
N THR A 56 -3.54 15.30 -33.30
CA THR A 56 -2.43 15.83 -34.10
C THR A 56 -2.46 17.35 -34.03
N THR A 57 -1.56 17.94 -33.23
CA THR A 57 -0.79 19.17 -33.54
C THR A 57 -0.05 19.61 -32.27
N LEU A 58 1.24 19.93 -32.42
CA LEU A 58 2.21 20.38 -31.41
C LEU A 58 2.97 19.28 -30.64
N ASN A 59 3.96 18.68 -31.30
CA ASN A 59 5.31 18.73 -30.74
C ASN A 59 6.35 18.58 -31.86
N LEU A 60 7.00 19.71 -32.15
CA LEU A 60 8.22 19.79 -32.93
C LEU A 60 9.37 19.18 -32.12
N ALA A 61 10.10 18.26 -32.76
CA ALA A 61 11.47 17.87 -32.44
C ALA A 61 11.77 17.41 -30.99
N ALA A 62 11.51 16.13 -30.71
CA ALA A 62 12.34 15.38 -29.77
C ALA A 62 13.36 14.55 -30.58
N PRO A 63 14.68 14.71 -30.38
CA PRO A 63 15.67 13.84 -31.01
C PRO A 63 15.47 12.40 -30.56
N GLN A 64 15.62 11.48 -31.51
CA GLN A 64 15.55 10.04 -31.30
C GLN A 64 16.60 9.65 -30.26
N SER A 65 16.17 9.18 -29.08
CA SER A 65 17.08 8.56 -28.11
C SER A 65 17.66 7.29 -28.75
N PRO A 66 18.99 7.14 -28.82
CA PRO A 66 19.60 5.95 -29.40
C PRO A 66 19.26 4.73 -28.55
N ALA A 67 18.81 3.67 -29.22
CA ALA A 67 18.68 2.33 -28.65
C ALA A 67 20.07 1.81 -28.30
N GLY A 68 20.44 1.92 -27.02
CA GLY A 68 21.75 1.51 -26.51
C GLY A 68 22.21 2.35 -25.33
N GLY A 69 21.36 2.53 -24.31
CA GLY A 69 21.71 3.20 -23.07
C GLY A 69 21.81 2.19 -21.95
N GLY A 70 23.01 1.97 -21.41
CA GLY A 70 23.12 1.38 -20.08
C GLY A 70 22.28 2.21 -19.13
N ASP A 71 21.44 1.56 -18.32
CA ASP A 71 20.66 2.25 -17.29
C ASP A 71 21.65 3.07 -16.47
N PRO A 72 21.52 4.41 -16.40
CA PRO A 72 22.43 5.20 -15.59
C PRO A 72 22.32 4.68 -14.15
N ASP A 73 23.45 4.29 -13.58
CA ASP A 73 23.53 3.97 -12.16
C ASP A 73 23.22 5.24 -11.37
N LEU A 74 21.95 5.41 -11.01
CA LEU A 74 21.45 6.59 -10.30
C LEU A 74 21.86 6.61 -8.82
N GLY A 75 22.60 5.59 -8.36
CA GLY A 75 23.00 5.44 -6.97
C GLY A 75 21.81 5.31 -6.01
N PRO A 76 22.09 5.15 -4.70
CA PRO A 76 21.03 5.19 -3.70
C PRO A 76 20.42 6.59 -3.65
N ALA A 77 19.09 6.67 -3.53
CA ALA A 77 18.43 7.95 -3.47
C ALA A 77 18.85 8.72 -2.21
N VAL A 78 19.15 10.01 -2.37
CA VAL A 78 19.45 10.90 -1.25
C VAL A 78 18.13 11.36 -0.63
N VAL A 79 17.97 11.11 0.66
CA VAL A 79 16.83 11.62 1.45
C VAL A 79 17.34 12.65 2.44
N VAL A 80 16.76 13.85 2.37
CA VAL A 80 17.07 14.94 3.29
C VAL A 80 16.10 14.88 4.46
N HIS A 81 16.64 14.69 5.66
CA HIS A 81 15.88 14.66 6.90
C HIS A 81 15.71 16.08 7.44
N ASN A 82 14.49 16.61 7.39
CA ASN A 82 14.17 17.99 7.83
C ASN A 82 12.96 18.04 8.77
N LEU A 83 12.45 16.87 9.18
CA LEU A 83 11.30 16.78 10.09
C LEU A 83 11.75 16.90 11.54
N ASP A 84 11.00 17.67 12.33
CA ASP A 84 11.27 17.95 13.76
C ASP A 84 10.61 16.93 14.71
N TRP A 85 9.98 15.89 14.17
CA TRP A 85 9.34 14.84 14.96
C TRP A 85 10.39 14.11 15.82
N PRO A 86 10.10 13.86 17.10
CA PRO A 86 11.01 13.10 17.94
C PRO A 86 11.15 11.66 17.42
N ARG A 87 12.37 11.13 17.50
CA ARG A 87 12.62 9.71 17.23
C ARG A 87 12.15 8.87 18.41
N VAL A 88 11.56 7.71 18.13
CA VAL A 88 11.19 6.76 19.18
C VAL A 88 12.43 6.35 19.97
N ASN A 89 12.37 6.42 21.31
CA ASN A 89 13.48 6.09 22.20
C ASN A 89 13.68 4.57 22.31
N LEU A 90 14.23 3.98 21.26
CA LEU A 90 14.63 2.58 21.21
C LEU A 90 16.05 2.49 20.66
N PRO A 91 16.84 1.47 21.05
CA PRO A 91 18.13 1.25 20.43
C PRO A 91 17.96 0.89 18.96
N ARG A 92 18.92 1.34 18.15
CA ARG A 92 19.08 0.86 16.76
C ARG A 92 19.21 -0.66 16.76
N ARG A 93 18.52 -1.33 15.82
CA ARG A 93 18.68 -2.76 15.61
C ARG A 93 19.88 -3.05 14.71
N THR A 94 20.57 -4.14 14.99
CA THR A 94 21.56 -4.72 14.09
C THR A 94 20.87 -5.57 13.03
N LEU A 95 21.39 -5.56 11.81
CA LEU A 95 20.96 -6.46 10.75
C LEU A 95 21.01 -7.90 11.25
N LEU A 96 19.95 -8.67 11.05
CA LEU A 96 19.91 -10.09 11.44
C LEU A 96 20.89 -10.93 10.61
N ASP A 97 21.06 -10.59 9.34
CA ASP A 97 22.09 -11.14 8.47
C ASP A 97 22.68 -10.03 7.58
N PRO A 98 23.96 -9.65 7.77
CA PRO A 98 24.63 -8.67 6.91
C PRO A 98 24.69 -9.09 5.43
N LYS A 99 24.56 -10.39 5.13
CA LYS A 99 24.58 -10.95 3.77
C LYS A 99 23.21 -10.96 3.11
N SER A 100 22.14 -10.71 3.86
CA SER A 100 20.76 -10.63 3.36
C SER A 100 20.11 -9.32 3.82
N PRO A 101 20.47 -8.19 3.19
CA PRO A 101 19.91 -6.88 3.52
C PRO A 101 18.38 -6.81 3.33
N GLU A 102 17.79 -7.76 2.62
CA GLU A 102 16.34 -7.93 2.45
C GLU A 102 15.61 -8.21 3.77
N ILE A 103 16.28 -8.83 4.76
CA ILE A 103 15.72 -9.15 6.08
C ILE A 103 16.17 -8.09 7.09
N ALA A 104 16.11 -6.82 6.68
CA ALA A 104 16.91 -5.76 7.27
C ALA A 104 16.86 -5.71 8.79
N CYS A 105 15.71 -5.72 9.48
CA CYS A 105 15.72 -5.71 10.96
C CYS A 105 14.63 -6.53 11.64
N GLY A 106 14.24 -7.62 10.97
CA GLY A 106 13.22 -8.56 11.42
C GLY A 106 11.82 -7.94 11.32
N GLY A 107 11.06 -8.36 10.32
CA GLY A 107 9.65 -7.99 10.15
C GLY A 107 8.80 -8.59 11.25
N TRP A 108 8.79 -7.97 12.42
CA TRP A 108 7.82 -8.30 13.46
C TRP A 108 6.52 -7.57 13.14
N ARG A 109 5.43 -8.36 13.16
CA ARG A 109 4.01 -7.97 13.12
C ARG A 109 3.74 -6.66 12.38
N ALA A 110 3.87 -6.68 11.06
CA ALA A 110 3.25 -5.63 10.27
C ALA A 110 1.74 -5.65 10.53
N PRO A 111 1.11 -4.47 10.76
CA PRO A 111 -0.34 -4.41 10.84
C PRO A 111 -0.94 -4.98 9.56
N THR A 112 -2.08 -5.63 9.69
CA THR A 112 -2.78 -6.20 8.54
C THR A 112 -3.34 -5.06 7.70
N VAL A 113 -2.71 -4.78 6.55
CA VAL A 113 -3.12 -3.74 5.59
C VAL A 113 -3.50 -4.36 4.24
N GLY A 114 -4.20 -3.61 3.40
CA GLY A 114 -4.62 -4.04 2.06
C GLY A 114 -5.80 -5.01 2.06
N LYS A 115 -6.67 -4.91 3.08
CA LYS A 115 -7.92 -5.70 3.18
C LYS A 115 -9.18 -4.84 3.08
N GLU A 116 -9.01 -3.52 3.02
CA GLU A 116 -10.10 -2.58 3.02
C GLU A 116 -9.96 -1.63 1.83
N ARG A 117 -11.00 -1.60 1.00
CA ARG A 117 -11.09 -0.71 -0.16
C ARG A 117 -11.53 0.69 0.26
N LEU A 118 -10.76 1.69 -0.13
CA LEU A 118 -11.16 3.09 -0.02
C LEU A 118 -12.32 3.41 -0.96
N SER A 119 -13.24 4.27 -0.53
CA SER A 119 -14.28 4.78 -1.42
C SER A 119 -13.68 5.72 -2.48
N ASN A 120 -14.34 5.82 -3.64
CA ASN A 120 -13.87 6.68 -4.74
C ASN A 120 -13.70 8.15 -4.31
N ASP A 121 -14.55 8.65 -3.43
CA ASP A 121 -14.45 10.03 -2.95
C ASP A 121 -13.23 10.24 -2.06
N LYS A 122 -12.91 9.28 -1.18
CA LYS A 122 -11.69 9.31 -0.37
C LYS A 122 -10.44 9.26 -1.24
N MET A 123 -10.45 8.42 -2.27
CA MET A 123 -9.35 8.33 -3.24
C MET A 123 -9.17 9.62 -4.03
N ARG A 124 -10.26 10.25 -4.47
CA ARG A 124 -10.21 11.56 -5.15
C ARG A 124 -9.67 12.65 -4.24
N ALA A 125 -10.14 12.72 -3.00
CA ALA A 125 -9.66 13.70 -2.02
C ALA A 125 -8.16 13.52 -1.74
N TRP A 126 -7.69 12.28 -1.58
CA TRP A 126 -6.27 12.00 -1.38
C TRP A 126 -5.41 12.37 -2.59
N ARG A 127 -5.85 12.02 -3.81
CA ARG A 127 -5.17 12.45 -5.05
C ARG A 127 -5.07 13.97 -5.12
N SER A 128 -6.15 14.69 -4.83
CA SER A 128 -6.17 16.16 -4.81
C SER A 128 -5.12 16.69 -3.84
N ARG A 129 -5.04 16.13 -2.63
CA ARG A 129 -4.07 16.56 -1.64
C ARG A 129 -2.62 16.35 -2.09
N ILE A 130 -2.33 15.24 -2.77
CA ILE A 130 -0.99 15.01 -3.36
C ILE A 130 -0.71 16.07 -4.42
N ALA A 131 -1.67 16.36 -5.32
CA ALA A 131 -1.50 17.38 -6.34
C ALA A 131 -1.20 18.77 -5.76
N ASP A 132 -1.81 19.12 -4.62
CA ASP A 132 -1.54 20.39 -3.93
C ASP A 132 -0.10 20.48 -3.40
N LEU A 133 0.54 19.35 -3.06
CA LEU A 133 1.92 19.31 -2.56
C LEU A 133 2.96 19.38 -3.69
N VAL A 134 2.59 18.95 -4.91
CA VAL A 134 3.48 18.94 -6.08
C VAL A 134 2.84 19.67 -7.27
N PRO A 135 2.63 20.99 -7.18
CA PRO A 135 1.87 21.75 -8.18
C PRO A 135 2.53 21.76 -9.56
N SER A 136 3.84 21.49 -9.65
CA SER A 136 4.59 21.41 -10.90
C SER A 136 4.64 20.01 -11.52
N ALA A 137 4.09 18.99 -10.86
CA ALA A 137 4.11 17.61 -11.32
C ALA A 137 2.77 17.20 -11.95
N LEU A 138 2.84 16.34 -12.96
CA LEU A 138 1.68 15.60 -13.43
C LEU A 138 1.34 14.53 -12.38
N VAL A 139 0.13 14.60 -11.83
CA VAL A 139 -0.39 13.62 -10.88
C VAL A 139 -1.45 12.78 -11.57
N ASP A 140 -1.16 11.50 -11.76
CA ASP A 140 -2.12 10.51 -12.27
C ASP A 140 -2.40 9.43 -11.23
N SER A 141 -3.56 8.79 -11.30
CA SER A 141 -3.94 7.75 -10.35
C SER A 141 -4.45 6.52 -11.07
N SER A 142 -3.97 5.35 -10.64
CA SER A 142 -4.50 4.08 -11.13
C SER A 142 -4.99 3.24 -9.96
N LEU A 143 -6.13 2.60 -10.16
CA LEU A 143 -6.57 1.48 -9.35
C LEU A 143 -6.05 0.23 -10.03
N VAL A 144 -5.08 -0.44 -9.40
CA VAL A 144 -4.66 -1.77 -9.86
C VAL A 144 -5.63 -2.76 -9.22
N GLU A 145 -6.63 -3.20 -9.97
CA GLU A 145 -7.67 -4.12 -9.47
C GLU A 145 -7.10 -5.49 -9.05
N ASP A 146 -5.90 -5.85 -9.52
CA ASP A 146 -5.30 -7.18 -9.34
C ASP A 146 -4.47 -7.40 -8.07
N VAL A 147 -4.12 -6.35 -7.30
CA VAL A 147 -3.23 -6.50 -6.14
C VAL A 147 -3.75 -5.71 -4.93
N ALA A 148 -4.53 -6.40 -4.09
CA ALA A 148 -4.82 -6.10 -2.68
C ALA A 148 -5.11 -4.64 -2.32
N ASP A 149 -6.31 -4.11 -2.60
CA ASP A 149 -6.85 -2.87 -2.03
C ASP A 149 -5.84 -1.70 -1.80
N VAL A 150 -4.87 -1.54 -2.71
CA VAL A 150 -3.83 -0.51 -2.67
C VAL A 150 -4.15 0.54 -3.71
N PHE A 151 -4.33 1.77 -3.27
CA PHE A 151 -4.48 2.92 -4.16
C PHE A 151 -3.10 3.47 -4.53
N LYS A 152 -2.85 3.69 -5.83
CA LYS A 152 -1.57 4.19 -6.34
C LYS A 152 -1.75 5.52 -7.06
N VAL A 153 -0.87 6.46 -6.76
CA VAL A 153 -0.78 7.76 -7.40
C VAL A 153 0.62 7.90 -7.98
N GLU A 154 0.70 8.05 -9.29
CA GLU A 154 1.95 8.36 -10.00
C GLU A 154 2.15 9.87 -9.99
N ILE A 155 3.37 10.29 -9.63
CA ILE A 155 3.84 11.66 -9.68
C ILE A 155 4.93 11.72 -10.73
N ARG A 156 4.77 12.56 -11.75
CA ARG A 156 5.71 12.70 -12.85
C ARG A 156 6.09 14.15 -13.07
N ASP A 157 7.39 14.42 -13.05
CA ASP A 157 7.96 15.75 -13.28
C ASP A 157 9.14 15.64 -14.28
N SER A 158 9.94 16.69 -14.40
CA SER A 158 11.14 16.71 -15.26
C SER A 158 12.28 15.82 -14.74
N VAL A 159 12.25 15.41 -13.48
CA VAL A 159 13.24 14.53 -12.85
C VAL A 159 12.91 13.06 -13.13
N GLY A 160 11.62 12.71 -13.15
CA GLY A 160 11.14 11.39 -13.54
C GLY A 160 9.80 11.02 -12.93
N ALA A 161 9.47 9.73 -12.97
CA ALA A 161 8.25 9.20 -12.34
C ALA A 161 8.55 8.68 -10.93
N GLY A 162 7.63 8.88 -10.00
CA GLY A 162 7.61 8.24 -8.69
C GLY A 162 6.18 7.83 -8.34
N THR A 163 6.03 7.00 -7.31
CA THR A 163 4.71 6.49 -6.90
C THR A 163 4.49 6.76 -5.43
N VAL A 164 3.29 7.22 -5.07
CA VAL A 164 2.77 7.15 -3.71
C VAL A 164 1.70 6.06 -3.65
N ARG A 165 1.76 5.21 -2.64
CA ARG A 165 0.83 4.08 -2.43
C ARG A 165 0.12 4.27 -1.10
N LEU A 166 -1.16 3.90 -1.05
CA LEU A 166 -1.97 3.91 0.15
C LEU A 166 -2.68 2.57 0.32
N ALA A 167 -2.48 1.95 1.48
CA ALA A 167 -3.19 0.75 1.88
C ALA A 167 -3.86 0.98 3.24
N VAL A 168 -5.06 0.43 3.41
CA VAL A 168 -5.85 0.54 4.66
C VAL A 168 -5.94 -0.82 5.34
N GLY A 169 -5.92 -0.79 6.66
CA GLY A 169 -5.98 -1.94 7.53
C GLY A 169 -6.64 -1.64 8.86
N SER A 170 -6.56 -2.61 9.76
CA SER A 170 -7.03 -2.47 11.14
C SER A 170 -6.03 -3.04 12.14
N PHE A 171 -6.17 -2.59 13.38
CA PHE A 171 -5.42 -3.07 14.54
C PHE A 171 -6.33 -3.15 15.77
N THR A 172 -5.82 -3.74 16.86
CA THR A 172 -6.50 -3.81 18.16
C THR A 172 -5.67 -3.13 19.23
N GLY A 173 -6.32 -2.58 20.26
CA GLY A 173 -5.64 -1.85 21.33
C GLY A 173 -5.58 -0.35 21.05
N SER A 174 -4.62 0.35 21.66
CA SER A 174 -4.45 1.79 21.47
C SER A 174 -3.57 2.10 20.24
N PRO A 175 -3.71 3.27 19.61
CA PRO A 175 -2.84 3.70 18.51
C PRO A 175 -1.34 3.63 18.82
N VAL A 176 -0.94 4.04 20.03
CA VAL A 176 0.47 4.00 20.48
C VAL A 176 0.96 2.57 20.59
N ALA A 177 0.19 1.67 21.20
CA ALA A 177 0.58 0.26 21.34
C ALA A 177 0.72 -0.42 19.97
N ALA A 178 -0.19 -0.12 19.03
CA ALA A 178 -0.10 -0.63 17.66
C ALA A 178 1.11 -0.06 16.91
N ALA A 179 1.45 1.22 17.11
CA ALA A 179 2.65 1.84 16.54
C ALA A 179 3.94 1.21 17.09
N ASP A 180 3.97 0.89 18.39
CA ASP A 180 5.08 0.20 19.04
C ASP A 180 5.27 -1.23 18.51
N ASP A 181 4.17 -1.97 18.32
CA ASP A 181 4.20 -3.30 17.69
C ASP A 181 4.71 -3.24 16.24
N ALA A 182 4.41 -2.16 15.52
CA ALA A 182 4.77 -1.94 14.14
C ALA A 182 6.09 -1.15 13.93
N VAL A 183 6.86 -0.88 15.00
CA VAL A 183 8.01 0.03 14.96
C VAL A 183 9.08 -0.39 13.92
N TRP A 184 9.18 -1.70 13.63
CA TRP A 184 10.10 -2.29 12.65
C TRP A 184 9.41 -2.81 11.38
N ALA A 185 8.09 -2.58 11.23
CA ALA A 185 7.28 -3.18 10.18
C ALA A 185 7.69 -2.73 8.76
N ALA A 186 8.28 -1.55 8.61
CA ALA A 186 8.80 -1.09 7.32
C ALA A 186 10.12 -1.77 6.90
N GLY A 187 10.73 -2.56 7.79
CA GLY A 187 12.05 -3.16 7.56
C GLY A 187 13.21 -2.18 7.72
N THR A 188 13.05 -1.11 8.50
CA THR A 188 14.15 -0.21 8.86
C THR A 188 14.82 -0.68 10.14
N CYS A 189 16.08 -0.31 10.35
CA CYS A 189 16.86 -0.64 11.55
C CYS A 189 16.98 0.50 12.55
N ASP A 190 16.74 1.71 12.06
CA ASP A 190 16.67 2.91 12.85
C ASP A 190 15.23 3.10 13.35
N PRO A 191 15.03 3.44 14.64
CA PRO A 191 13.70 3.69 15.18
C PRO A 191 13.02 4.82 14.40
N PRO A 192 11.71 4.76 14.13
CA PRO A 192 11.03 5.76 13.32
C PRO A 192 10.91 7.11 14.04
N LEU A 193 10.68 8.16 13.26
CA LEU A 193 10.19 9.45 13.75
C LEU A 193 8.71 9.30 14.10
N ARG A 194 8.25 9.92 15.19
CA ARG A 194 6.87 9.80 15.65
C ARG A 194 6.29 11.13 16.09
N SER A 195 5.06 11.39 15.68
CA SER A 195 4.22 12.46 16.19
C SER A 195 2.88 11.89 16.64
N VAL A 196 2.29 12.50 17.67
CA VAL A 196 0.98 12.10 18.21
C VAL A 196 0.10 13.34 18.23
N ASP A 197 -1.06 13.23 17.60
CA ASP A 197 -2.05 14.30 17.56
C ASP A 197 -2.87 14.35 18.85
N SER A 198 -3.59 15.45 19.04
CA SER A 198 -4.46 15.70 20.19
C SER A 198 -5.61 14.69 20.34
N ASP A 199 -6.06 14.08 19.24
CA ASP A 199 -7.09 13.04 19.24
C ASP A 199 -6.54 11.64 19.58
N GLY A 200 -5.21 11.50 19.72
CA GLY A 200 -4.52 10.23 19.95
C GLY A 200 -4.10 9.49 18.68
N THR A 201 -4.29 10.07 17.49
CA THR A 201 -3.75 9.56 16.23
C THR A 201 -2.22 9.58 16.28
N VAL A 202 -1.58 8.48 15.89
CA VAL A 202 -0.12 8.35 15.86
C VAL A 202 0.36 8.32 14.42
N TYR A 203 1.26 9.24 14.08
CA TYR A 203 2.00 9.26 12.82
C TYR A 203 3.40 8.70 13.06
N GLN A 204 3.79 7.69 12.29
CA GLN A 204 5.08 7.03 12.42
C GLN A 204 5.78 6.96 11.08
N LEU A 205 6.82 7.76 10.91
CA LEU A 205 7.61 7.85 9.68
C LEU A 205 8.90 7.04 9.83
N ASN A 206 9.03 6.02 9.01
CA ASN A 206 10.23 5.19 8.94
C ASN A 206 11.22 5.81 7.94
N ASP A 207 12.52 5.71 8.24
CA ASP A 207 13.56 6.20 7.36
C ASP A 207 13.47 5.52 5.97
N ALA A 208 13.94 6.22 4.95
CA ALA A 208 13.99 5.65 3.61
C ALA A 208 15.02 4.51 3.55
N ARG A 209 14.70 3.48 2.75
CA ARG A 209 15.62 2.36 2.51
C ARG A 209 15.57 1.92 1.06
N THR A 210 16.60 1.21 0.65
CA THR A 210 16.57 0.48 -0.61
C THR A 210 15.61 -0.71 -0.48
N ASN A 211 14.72 -0.85 -1.45
CA ASN A 211 13.87 -1.98 -1.67
C ASN A 211 14.59 -2.93 -2.64
N VAL A 212 14.86 -4.14 -2.18
CA VAL A 212 15.57 -5.19 -2.94
C VAL A 212 14.53 -6.27 -3.27
N PRO A 213 14.51 -6.81 -4.51
CA PRO A 213 15.53 -6.71 -5.55
C PRO A 213 15.44 -5.50 -6.49
N GLU A 214 14.39 -4.68 -6.42
CA GLU A 214 14.12 -3.65 -7.42
C GLU A 214 15.11 -2.47 -7.40
N GLN A 215 15.95 -2.37 -6.37
CA GLN A 215 16.88 -1.25 -6.11
C GLN A 215 16.21 0.13 -6.01
N SER A 216 14.87 0.15 -5.92
CA SER A 216 14.12 1.39 -5.66
C SER A 216 14.32 1.84 -4.23
N THR A 217 14.22 3.15 -4.00
CA THR A 217 14.15 3.69 -2.63
C THR A 217 12.70 3.81 -2.22
N ILE A 218 12.39 3.30 -1.03
CA ILE A 218 11.06 3.35 -0.42
C ILE A 218 11.12 4.03 0.94
N GLN A 219 10.12 4.87 1.23
CA GLN A 219 9.87 5.42 2.56
C GLN A 219 8.43 5.11 2.96
N VAL A 220 8.20 4.81 4.23
CA VAL A 220 6.89 4.37 4.74
C VAL A 220 6.45 5.26 5.89
N LEU A 221 5.21 5.73 5.81
CA LEU A 221 4.49 6.44 6.87
C LEU A 221 3.30 5.57 7.31
N TYR A 222 3.24 5.26 8.59
CA TYR A 222 2.05 4.67 9.21
C TYR A 222 1.23 5.74 9.93
N VAL A 223 -0.09 5.62 9.83
CA VAL A 223 -1.07 6.45 10.56
C VAL A 223 -1.99 5.52 11.34
N PHE A 224 -1.90 5.53 12.67
CA PHE A 224 -2.74 4.72 13.55
C PHE A 224 -3.80 5.60 14.19
N ARG A 225 -5.08 5.34 13.92
CA ARG A 225 -6.20 6.14 14.43
C ARG A 225 -6.87 5.49 15.65
N PRO A 226 -7.48 6.29 16.55
CA PRO A 226 -8.22 5.80 17.72
C PRO A 226 -9.37 4.84 17.41
N ASP A 227 -9.92 4.88 16.19
CA ASP A 227 -10.99 3.98 15.73
C ASP A 227 -10.50 2.59 15.32
N GLY A 228 -9.22 2.28 15.53
CA GLY A 228 -8.61 0.99 15.21
C GLY A 228 -8.23 0.84 13.74
N LYS A 229 -8.25 1.92 12.94
CA LYS A 229 -7.79 1.92 11.54
C LYS A 229 -6.31 2.27 11.44
N VAL A 230 -5.61 1.60 10.54
CA VAL A 230 -4.23 1.92 10.18
C VAL A 230 -4.09 2.16 8.70
N PHE A 231 -3.41 3.24 8.35
CA PHE A 231 -3.06 3.58 6.98
C PHE A 231 -1.56 3.38 6.82
N ARG A 232 -1.17 2.68 5.74
CA ARG A 232 0.22 2.56 5.33
C ARG A 232 0.38 3.33 4.03
N VAL A 233 1.12 4.42 4.13
CA VAL A 233 1.50 5.26 3.00
C VAL A 233 2.92 4.92 2.63
N GLU A 234 3.19 4.71 1.36
CA GLU A 234 4.54 4.49 0.85
C GLU A 234 4.83 5.50 -0.24
N GLN A 235 6.08 5.95 -0.34
CA GLN A 235 6.57 6.60 -1.54
C GLN A 235 7.77 5.86 -2.11
N LEU A 236 7.83 5.77 -3.44
CA LEU A 236 8.88 5.08 -4.19
C LEU A 236 9.40 5.98 -5.31
N ASN A 237 10.71 5.91 -5.56
CA ASN A 237 11.37 6.58 -6.69
C ASN A 237 11.22 5.82 -8.04
N ALA A 238 10.16 5.02 -8.16
CA ALA A 238 9.82 4.23 -9.32
C ALA A 238 8.37 4.54 -9.73
N GLY A 239 8.11 4.70 -11.03
CA GLY A 239 6.77 4.88 -11.58
C GLY A 239 5.88 3.63 -11.45
N VAL A 240 4.57 3.77 -11.63
CA VAL A 240 3.63 2.65 -11.47
C VAL A 240 3.88 1.57 -12.53
N ASN A 241 4.24 2.00 -13.74
CA ASN A 241 4.45 1.14 -14.90
C ASN A 241 5.93 0.81 -15.16
N SER A 242 6.86 1.14 -14.25
CA SER A 242 8.29 0.94 -14.48
C SER A 242 8.78 -0.49 -14.19
N ALA A 243 7.88 -1.42 -13.84
CA ALA A 243 8.23 -2.77 -13.38
C ALA A 243 9.27 -2.76 -12.24
N GLY A 244 9.18 -1.77 -11.35
CA GLY A 244 10.11 -1.58 -10.23
C GLY A 244 11.41 -0.85 -10.58
N ARG A 245 11.67 -0.58 -11.87
CA ARG A 245 12.85 0.18 -12.28
C ARG A 245 12.81 1.59 -11.71
N VAL A 246 13.95 2.01 -11.18
CA VAL A 246 14.16 3.38 -10.71
C VAL A 246 14.02 4.33 -11.88
N THR A 247 13.18 5.34 -11.71
CA THR A 247 12.91 6.35 -12.75
C THR A 247 13.34 7.74 -12.34
N ARG A 248 13.80 7.91 -11.09
CA ARG A 248 14.31 9.18 -10.55
C ARG A 248 15.31 8.93 -9.39
N PRO A 249 16.30 9.82 -9.19
CA PRO A 249 17.31 9.68 -8.14
C PRO A 249 16.82 10.07 -6.74
N THR A 250 15.62 10.65 -6.60
CA THR A 250 15.06 11.05 -5.29
C THR A 250 13.64 10.52 -5.12
N LEU A 251 13.14 10.47 -3.89
CA LEU A 251 11.72 10.21 -3.65
C LEU A 251 10.84 11.32 -4.26
N PRO A 252 9.58 11.02 -4.63
CA PRO A 252 8.70 11.98 -5.29
C PRO A 252 8.24 13.14 -4.40
N LEU A 253 8.26 12.95 -3.09
CA LEU A 253 7.97 13.99 -2.10
C LEU A 253 9.16 14.11 -1.14
N THR A 254 9.42 15.33 -0.67
CA THR A 254 10.34 15.55 0.45
C THR A 254 9.79 14.89 1.71
N GLU A 255 10.65 14.69 2.72
CA GLU A 255 10.24 14.10 3.99
C GLU A 255 9.09 14.87 4.65
N ALA A 256 9.17 16.20 4.66
CA ALA A 256 8.15 17.07 5.24
C ALA A 256 6.82 17.02 4.46
N GLU A 257 6.87 17.08 3.13
CA GLU A 257 5.68 16.94 2.28
C GLU A 257 5.02 15.57 2.48
N PHE A 258 5.82 14.50 2.52
CA PHE A 258 5.32 13.14 2.73
C PHE A 258 4.70 12.97 4.13
N ALA A 259 5.34 13.49 5.18
CA ALA A 259 4.80 13.49 6.54
C ALA A 259 3.47 14.28 6.62
N SER A 260 3.33 15.37 5.87
CA SER A 260 2.10 16.18 5.82
C SER A 260 0.89 15.46 5.24
N LEU A 261 1.09 14.33 4.52
CA LEU A 261 0.00 13.48 4.08
C LEU A 261 -0.69 12.77 5.24
N GLY A 262 0.00 12.54 6.37
CA GLY A 262 -0.54 11.83 7.53
C GLY A 262 -1.84 12.43 8.06
N PRO A 263 -1.84 13.71 8.49
CA PRO A 263 -3.07 14.37 8.97
C PRO A 263 -4.16 14.45 7.90
N ALA A 264 -3.81 14.64 6.63
CA ALA A 264 -4.80 14.68 5.55
C ALA A 264 -5.49 13.31 5.35
N ILE A 265 -4.75 12.21 5.47
CA ILE A 265 -5.32 10.85 5.43
C ILE A 265 -6.18 10.59 6.66
N ALA A 266 -5.71 11.02 7.84
CA ALA A 266 -6.46 10.88 9.07
C ALA A 266 -7.82 11.61 9.01
N GLY A 267 -7.90 12.78 8.36
CA GLY A 267 -9.15 13.55 8.26
C GLY A 267 -10.14 13.12 7.17
N VAL A 268 -9.69 12.36 6.16
CA VAL A 268 -10.54 11.97 5.01
C VAL A 268 -11.25 10.63 5.23
N ALA A 269 -10.82 9.81 6.21
CA ALA A 269 -11.35 8.48 6.44
C ALA A 269 -12.50 8.38 7.47
#